data_AF-D4I0N6-F1
#
_entry.id   AF-D4I0N6-F1
#
_cell.length_a   1.000
_cell.length_b   1.000
_cell.length_c   1.000
_cell.angle_alpha   90.00
_cell.angle_beta   90.00
_cell.angle_gamma   90.00
#
_symmetry.space_group_name_H-M   'P 1'
#
loop_
_entity.id
_entity.type
_entity.pdbx_description
1 polymer ?
#
loop_
_entity_poly.entity_id
_entity_poly.type
_entity_poly.pdbx_seq_one_letter_code
_entity_poly.pdbx_strand_id
1 'polypeptide(L)' 'MTEKELREKLVYLINKYVPKNEREPFYELISREDVPVKGILADFNKVKTITVEKKRW' A
#
# COMPACT_ATOMS: atom_id res chain seq x y z
N MET A 1 7.59 -5.46 17.30
CA MET A 1 7.53 -5.54 15.84
C MET A 1 8.80 -4.91 15.30
N THR A 2 9.54 -5.65 14.50
CA THR A 2 10.78 -5.19 13.85
C THR A 2 10.45 -4.45 12.55
N GLU A 3 11.42 -3.69 12.05
CA GLU A 3 11.31 -2.99 10.76
C GLU A 3 11.07 -3.96 9.60
N LYS A 4 11.73 -5.14 9.64
CA LYS A 4 11.52 -6.21 8.68
C LYS A 4 10.08 -6.71 8.67
N GLU A 5 9.52 -7.01 9.84
CA GLU A 5 8.12 -7.46 9.97
C GLU A 5 7.14 -6.38 9.50
N LEU A 6 7.44 -5.10 9.72
CA LEU A 6 6.64 -3.99 9.21
C LEU A 6 6.64 -3.97 7.68
N ARG A 7 7.81 -4.05 7.04
CA ARG A 7 7.94 -4.06 5.58
C ARG A 7 7.20 -5.24 4.96
N GLU A 8 7.34 -6.44 5.54
CA GLU A 8 6.62 -7.64 5.09
C GLU A 8 5.10 -7.47 5.16
N LYS A 9 4.59 -6.91 6.27
CA LYS A 9 3.16 -6.62 6.43
C LYS A 9 2.66 -5.58 5.43
N LEU A 10 3.43 -4.52 5.17
CA LEU A 10 3.05 -3.50 4.19
C LEU A 10 3.04 -4.07 2.76
N VAL A 11 4.03 -4.87 2.38
CA VAL A 11 4.07 -5.58 1.09
C VAL A 11 2.88 -6.51 0.92
N TYR A 12 2.50 -7.25 1.98
CA TYR A 12 1.30 -8.08 1.96
C TYR A 12 0.04 -7.26 1.66
N LEU A 13 -0.13 -6.10 2.31
CA LEU A 13 -1.27 -5.22 2.09
C LEU A 13 -1.29 -4.68 0.65
N ILE A 14 -0.15 -4.28 0.08
CA ILE A 14 -0.06 -3.75 -1.29
C ILE A 14 -0.49 -4.83 -2.27
N ASN A 15 0.08 -6.03 -2.12
CA ASN A 15 -0.22 -7.14 -3.01
C ASN A 15 -1.69 -7.57 -2.96
N LYS A 16 -2.34 -7.41 -1.81
CA LYS A 16 -3.73 -7.78 -1.59
C LYS A 16 -4.73 -6.75 -2.09
N TYR A 17 -4.44 -5.46 -1.93
CA TYR A 17 -5.43 -4.40 -2.13
C TYR A 17 -5.12 -3.44 -3.28
N VAL A 18 -3.90 -3.41 -3.79
CA VAL A 18 -3.50 -2.50 -4.87
C VAL A 18 -3.45 -3.25 -6.21
N PRO A 19 -4.11 -2.75 -7.27
CA PRO A 19 -3.98 -3.29 -8.62
C PRO A 19 -2.52 -3.29 -9.08
N LYS A 20 -2.08 -4.31 -9.85
CA LYS A 20 -0.65 -4.48 -10.23
C LYS A 20 -0.03 -3.24 -10.87
N ASN A 21 -0.79 -2.53 -11.71
CA ASN A 21 -0.38 -1.31 -12.41
C ASN A 21 -0.20 -0.09 -11.48
N GLU A 22 -0.65 -0.17 -10.22
CA GLU A 22 -0.59 0.94 -9.25
C GLU A 22 0.35 0.65 -8.08
N ARG A 23 1.05 -0.50 -8.07
CA ARG A 23 1.89 -0.93 -6.94
C ARG A 23 3.25 -0.26 -6.87
N GLU A 24 3.79 0.13 -8.02
CA GLU A 24 5.15 0.63 -8.15
C GLU A 24 5.47 1.80 -7.20
N PRO A 25 4.62 2.84 -7.07
CA PRO A 25 4.85 3.93 -6.12
C PRO A 25 4.92 3.47 -4.66
N PHE A 26 4.17 2.44 -4.29
CA PHE A 26 4.18 1.91 -2.93
C PHE A 26 5.47 1.14 -2.63
N TYR A 27 6.04 0.43 -3.60
CA TYR A 27 7.31 -0.27 -3.41
C TYR A 27 8.50 0.69 -3.28
N GLU A 28 8.46 1.82 -3.98
CA GLU A 28 9.45 2.88 -3.80
C GLU A 28 9.42 3.44 -2.37
N LEU A 29 8.22 3.69 -1.82
CA LEU A 29 8.06 4.17 -0.44
C LEU A 29 8.51 3.14 0.59
N ILE A 30 8.23 1.86 0.37
CA ILE A 30 8.65 0.78 1.27
C ILE A 30 10.15 0.54 1.20
N SER A 31 10.85 0.89 0.12
CA SER A 31 12.29 0.65 0.00
C SER A 31 13.15 1.72 0.69
N ARG A 32 12.54 2.80 1.20
CA ARG A 32 13.26 3.88 1.91
C ARG A 32 13.80 3.40 3.26
N GLU A 33 14.88 4.03 3.72
CA GLU A 33 15.47 3.77 5.03
C GLU A 33 14.48 4.09 6.15
N ASP A 34 13.90 5.30 6.14
CA ASP A 34 12.75 5.66 6.98
C ASP A 34 11.44 5.44 6.21
N VAL A 35 10.70 4.41 6.59
CA VAL A 35 9.46 4.02 5.90
C VAL A 35 8.32 4.96 6.32
N PRO A 36 7.74 5.75 5.41
CA PRO A 36 6.67 6.69 5.73
C PRO A 36 5.32 5.97 5.90
N VAL A 37 5.18 5.17 6.96
CA VAL A 37 4.02 4.29 7.21
C VAL A 37 2.69 5.03 7.09
N LYS A 38 2.59 6.24 7.68
CA LYS A 38 1.37 7.05 7.62
C LYS A 38 1.01 7.45 6.19
N GLY A 39 1.99 7.79 5.36
CA GLY A 39 1.79 8.14 3.95
C GLY A 39 1.29 6.95 3.15
N ILE A 40 1.96 5.79 3.30
CA ILE A 40 1.58 4.54 2.66
C ILE A 40 0.13 4.16 3.01
N LEU A 41 -0.26 4.24 4.30
CA LEU A 41 -1.62 3.95 4.75
C LEU A 41 -2.65 4.96 4.23
N ALA A 42 -2.29 6.23 4.09
CA ALA A 42 -3.17 7.24 3.49
C ALA A 42 -3.40 6.96 2.00
N ASP A 43 -2.38 6.53 1.27
CA ASP A 43 -2.49 6.19 -0.14
C ASP A 43 -3.32 4.91 -0.36
N PHE A 44 -3.24 3.93 0.54
CA PHE A 44 -4.15 2.78 0.54
C PHE A 44 -5.62 3.17 0.59
N ASN A 45 -5.98 4.20 1.36
CA ASN A 45 -7.36 4.65 1.46
C ASN A 45 -7.88 5.16 0.10
N LYS A 46 -7.03 5.80 -0.71
CA LYS A 46 -7.38 6.27 -2.05
C LYS A 46 -7.70 5.10 -2.98
N VAL A 47 -6.89 4.03 -2.94
CA VAL A 47 -7.09 2.82 -3.74
C VAL A 47 -8.37 2.09 -3.36
N LYS A 48 -8.69 2.01 -2.06
CA LYS A 48 -9.95 1.40 -1.60
C LYS A 48 -11.18 2.17 -2.07
N THR A 49 -11.14 3.50 -2.04
CA THR A 49 -12.23 4.33 -2.55
C THR A 49 -12.53 4.01 -4.02
N ILE A 50 -11.49 3.94 -4.86
CA ILE A 50 -11.63 3.55 -6.28
C ILE A 50 -12.25 2.16 -6.40
N THR A 51 -11.83 1.19 -5.58
CA THR A 51 -12.31 -0.19 -5.66
C THR A 51 -13.77 -0.35 -5.22
N VAL A 52 -14.22 0.41 -4.22
CA VAL A 52 -15.61 0.40 -3.74
C VAL A 52 -16.53 1.10 -4.75
N GLU A 53 -16.12 2.24 -5.31
CA GLU A 53 -16.89 2.94 -6.34
C GLU A 53 -17.03 2.11 -7.63
N LYS A 54 -15.97 1.39 -8.04
CA LYS A 54 -16.01 0.53 -9.24
C LYS A 54 -16.98 -0.66 -9.10
N LYS A 55 -17.36 -1.04 -7.87
CA LYS A 55 -18.29 -2.15 -7.59
C LYS A 55 -19.76 -1.75 -7.57
N ARG A 56 -20.09 -0.48 -7.85
CA ARG A 56 -21.44 0.07 -7.79
C ARG A 56 -22.01 0.32 -9.19
N TRP A 57 -22.11 -0.74 -10.01
CA TRP A 57 -22.79 -0.74 -11.31
C TRP A 57 -23.50 -2.08 -11.50
#